data_AF-A0A382SAE4-F1
#
_entry.id   AF-A0A382SAE4-F1
#
_cell.length_a   1.000
_cell.length_b   1.000
_cell.length_c   1.000
_cell.angle_alpha   90.00
_cell.angle_beta   90.00
_cell.angle_gamma   90.00
#
_symmetry.space_group_name_H-M   'P 1'
#
loop_
_entity.id
_entity.type
_entity.pdbx_description
1 polymer ?
#
loop_
_entity_poly.entity_id
_entity_poly.type
_entity_poly.pdbx_seq_one_letter_code
_entity_poly.pdbx_strand_id
1 'polypeptide(L)' 'MRYLSHLPCLVFLLVGFFCPQHVGAKPNVLFIAIDDLNDWVGCFGGHPQAITPNIDQLAKRGIRFTNAHCAAPL' A
#
# COMPACT_ATOMS: atom_id res chain seq x y z
N MET A 1 -27.35 -46.09 -17.82
CA MET A 1 -26.59 -45.72 -16.60
C MET A 1 -25.26 -45.02 -16.94
N ARG A 2 -25.26 -43.95 -17.77
CA ARG A 2 -24.03 -43.21 -18.16
C ARG A 2 -23.99 -41.74 -17.68
N TYR A 3 -25.07 -41.24 -17.08
CA TYR A 3 -25.15 -39.85 -16.59
C TYR A 3 -24.62 -39.66 -15.16
N LEU A 4 -24.38 -40.74 -14.41
CA LEU A 4 -23.95 -40.67 -13.01
C LEU A 4 -22.45 -40.37 -12.81
N SER A 5 -21.61 -40.57 -13.83
CA SER A 5 -20.15 -40.36 -13.75
C SER A 5 -19.71 -38.90 -13.90
N HIS A 6 -20.58 -38.02 -14.39
CA HIS A 6 -20.27 -36.58 -14.57
C HIS A 6 -20.79 -35.70 -13.43
N LEU A 7 -21.58 -36.27 -12.50
CA LEU A 7 -22.09 -35.58 -11.31
C LEU A 7 -20.99 -34.96 -10.41
N PRO A 8 -19.87 -35.64 -10.11
CA PRO A 8 -18.85 -35.03 -9.23
C PRO A 8 -18.12 -33.87 -9.91
N CYS A 9 -17.99 -33.88 -11.24
CA CYS A 9 -17.42 -32.77 -12.01
C CYS A 9 -18.33 -31.53 -11.97
N LEU A 10 -19.65 -31.72 -12.08
CA LEU A 10 -20.63 -30.63 -12.00
C LEU A 10 -20.67 -29.99 -10.60
N VAL A 11 -20.56 -30.81 -9.55
CA VAL A 11 -20.51 -30.33 -8.16
C VAL A 11 -19.22 -29.56 -7.88
N PHE A 12 -18.08 -30.03 -8.39
CA PHE A 12 -16.79 -29.34 -8.26
C PHE A 12 -16.78 -27.97 -8.97
N LEU A 13 -17.45 -27.88 -10.13
CA LEU A 13 -17.62 -26.62 -10.85
C LEU A 13 -18.51 -25.63 -10.10
N LEU A 14 -19.56 -26.10 -9.41
CA LEU A 14 -20.49 -25.23 -8.68
C LEU A 14 -19.89 -24.68 -7.37
N VAL A 15 -19.04 -25.45 -6.69
CA VAL A 15 -18.40 -25.01 -5.43
C VAL A 15 -17.29 -23.98 -5.68
N GLY A 16 -16.59 -24.04 -6.82
CA GLY A 16 -15.55 -23.08 -7.18
C GLY A 16 -16.05 -21.66 -7.48
N PHE A 17 -17.33 -21.51 -7.88
CA PHE A 17 -17.91 -20.20 -8.23
C PHE A 17 -18.41 -19.38 -7.04
N PHE A 18 -18.66 -20.01 -5.90
CA PHE A 18 -19.27 -19.36 -4.72
C PHE A 18 -18.24 -18.77 -3.74
N CYS A 19 -17.01 -18.49 -4.17
CA CYS A 19 -16.10 -17.71 -3.34
C CYS A 19 -16.51 -16.24 -3.40
N PRO A 20 -17.03 -15.63 -2.30
CA PRO A 20 -17.36 -14.22 -2.30
C PRO A 20 -16.09 -13.41 -2.56
N GLN A 21 -16.03 -12.77 -3.73
CA GLN A 21 -15.00 -11.80 -4.05
C GLN A 21 -15.21 -10.61 -3.13
N HIS A 22 -14.42 -10.55 -2.04
CA HIS A 22 -14.40 -9.38 -1.19
C HIS A 22 -13.72 -8.24 -1.95
N VAL A 23 -14.51 -7.47 -2.69
CA VAL A 23 -14.08 -6.19 -3.25
C VAL A 23 -13.92 -5.25 -2.07
N GLY A 24 -12.73 -5.29 -1.46
CA GLY A 24 -12.37 -4.38 -0.39
C GLY A 24 -12.57 -2.94 -0.84
N ALA A 25 -13.01 -2.07 0.08
CA ALA A 25 -13.22 -0.67 -0.22
C ALA A 25 -11.94 -0.09 -0.87
N LYS A 26 -12.11 0.62 -2.00
CA LYS A 26 -10.99 1.26 -2.68
C LYS A 26 -10.34 2.28 -1.71
N PRO A 27 -9.03 2.17 -1.42
CA PRO A 27 -8.38 3.12 -0.54
C PRO A 27 -8.34 4.51 -1.19
N ASN A 28 -8.40 5.53 -0.35
CA ASN A 28 -8.06 6.89 -0.77
C ASN A 28 -6.54 7.03 -0.82
N VAL A 29 -6.02 7.74 -1.82
CA VAL A 29 -4.59 8.03 -1.96
C VAL A 29 -4.40 9.54 -1.83
N LEU A 30 -3.64 9.95 -0.81
CA LEU A 30 -3.23 11.34 -0.61
C LEU A 30 -1.75 11.48 -0.98
N PHE A 31 -1.46 12.28 -2.01
CA PHE A 31 -0.10 12.62 -2.41
C PHE A 31 0.26 14.01 -1.88
N ILE A 32 1.32 14.09 -1.07
CA ILE A 32 1.82 15.33 -0.48
C ILE A 32 3.21 15.57 -1.08
N ALA A 33 3.37 16.69 -1.78
CA ALA A 33 4.65 17.18 -2.27
C ALA A 33 4.98 18.48 -1.53
N ILE A 34 6.25 18.64 -1.17
CA ILE A 34 6.76 19.82 -0.46
C ILE A 34 7.90 20.38 -1.29
N ASP A 35 7.82 21.66 -1.61
CA ASP A 35 8.82 22.37 -2.40
C ASP A 35 10.11 22.57 -1.60
N ASP A 36 11.26 22.32 -2.23
CA ASP A 36 12.61 22.50 -1.67
C ASP A 36 12.89 21.84 -0.29
N LEU A 37 12.11 20.83 0.10
CA LEU A 37 12.36 20.12 1.36
C LEU A 37 13.58 19.21 1.26
N ASN A 38 14.56 19.44 2.13
CA ASN A 38 15.73 18.59 2.32
C ASN A 38 15.51 17.50 3.39
N ASP A 39 16.57 16.77 3.74
CA ASP A 39 16.58 15.71 4.74
C ASP A 39 16.63 16.21 6.19
N TRP A 40 16.36 17.50 6.45
CA TRP A 40 16.42 18.07 7.81
C TRP A 40 15.26 17.66 8.72
N VAL A 41 14.29 16.88 8.23
CA VAL A 41 13.19 16.37 9.06
C VAL A 41 13.70 15.38 10.11
N GLY A 42 13.09 15.39 11.29
CA GLY A 42 13.54 14.65 12.47
C GLY A 42 13.73 13.15 12.21
N CYS A 43 12.87 12.53 11.40
CA CYS A 43 12.98 11.12 11.10
C CYS A 43 14.31 10.74 10.41
N PHE A 44 14.96 11.63 9.65
CA PHE A 44 16.28 11.43 9.03
C PHE A 44 17.46 11.84 9.92
N GLY A 45 17.22 12.18 11.19
CA GLY A 45 18.27 12.66 12.10
C GLY A 45 18.64 14.13 11.86
N GLY A 46 17.69 14.89 11.31
CA GLY A 46 17.89 16.21 10.72
C GLY A 46 18.33 17.34 11.65
N HIS A 47 18.02 18.58 11.27
CA HIS A 47 18.58 19.76 11.94
C HIS A 47 17.99 19.94 13.37
N PRO A 48 18.78 20.31 14.40
CA PRO A 48 18.30 20.43 15.78
C PRO A 48 17.10 21.38 15.98
N GLN A 49 16.92 22.33 15.07
CA GLN A 49 15.81 23.29 15.11
C GLN A 49 14.57 22.84 14.31
N ALA A 50 14.66 21.76 13.54
CA ALA A 50 13.54 21.24 12.75
C ALA A 50 12.64 20.39 13.65
N ILE A 51 11.48 20.95 14.03
CA ILE A 51 10.48 20.27 14.87
C ILE A 51 9.38 19.72 13.95
N THR A 52 9.44 18.43 13.62
CA THR A 52 8.56 17.78 12.60
C THR A 52 7.73 16.62 13.13
N PRO A 53 6.99 16.77 14.26
CA PRO A 53 6.37 15.64 14.96
C PRO A 53 5.35 14.87 14.11
N ASN A 54 4.64 15.53 13.19
CA ASN A 54 3.66 14.87 12.32
C ASN A 54 4.32 14.03 11.23
N ILE A 55 5.41 14.51 10.64
CA ILE A 55 6.21 13.75 9.65
C ILE A 55 6.87 12.55 10.34
N ASP A 56 7.37 12.74 11.56
CA ASP A 56 7.99 11.68 12.35
C ASP A 56 6.97 10.59 12.73
N GLN A 57 5.76 10.98 13.10
CA GLN A 57 4.67 10.04 13.37
C GLN A 57 4.25 9.27 12.11
N LEU A 58 4.19 9.94 10.95
CA LEU A 58 3.90 9.29 9.67
C LEU A 58 4.98 8.25 9.34
N ALA A 59 6.26 8.61 9.49
CA ALA A 59 7.38 7.72 9.24
C ALA A 59 7.39 6.48 10.17
N LYS A 60 6.93 6.62 11.43
CA LYS A 60 6.80 5.50 12.37
C LYS A 60 5.68 4.51 12.03
N ARG A 61 4.65 4.96 11.32
CA ARG A 61 3.46 4.16 10.96
C ARG A 61 3.53 3.59 9.55
N GLY A 62 4.54 3.98 8.77
CA GLY A 62 4.66 3.63 7.36
C GLY A 62 6.07 3.18 7.00
N ILE A 63 6.40 3.33 5.71
CA ILE A 63 7.73 3.04 5.17
C ILE A 63 8.39 4.37 4.84
N ARG A 64 9.63 4.52 5.29
CA ARG A 64 10.51 5.64 4.96
C ARG A 64 11.60 5.15 4.02
N PHE A 65 11.69 5.76 2.85
CA PHE A 65 12.75 5.47 1.89
C PHE A 65 14.00 6.29 2.25
N THR A 66 15.15 5.63 2.41
CA THR A 66 16.42 6.27 2.77
C THR A 66 17.34 6.55 1.57
N ASN A 67 16.89 6.20 0.36
CA ASN A 67 17.63 6.39 -0.89
C ASN A 67 16.67 6.81 -2.02
N ALA A 68 15.88 7.86 -1.77
CA ALA A 68 14.96 8.43 -2.75
C ALA A 68 15.64 9.62 -3.45
N HIS A 69 15.58 9.67 -4.78
CA HIS A 69 16.20 10.72 -5.60
C HIS A 69 15.17 11.34 -6.54
N CYS A 70 15.27 12.64 -6.76
CA CYS A 70 14.53 13.33 -7.82
C CYS A 70 15.10 12.96 -9.19
N ALA A 71 14.27 13.01 -10.23
CA ALA A 71 14.73 12.77 -11.60
C ALA A 71 15.68 13.87 -12.10
N ALA A 72 15.52 15.11 -11.63
CA ALA A 72 16.38 16.25 -11.91
C ALA A 72 16.37 17.25 -10.74
N PRO A 73 17.50 17.92 -10.43
CA PRO A 73 17.57 19.04 -9.50
C PRO A 73 17.40 20.35 -10.27
N LEU A 74 16.18 20.86 -10.33
CA LEU A 74 15.84 22.12 -11.02
C LEU A 74 15.83 23.30 -10.05
#